data_AF-A0A3P3TVG1-F1
#
_entry.id   AF-A0A3P3TVG1-F1
#
_cell.length_a   1.000
_cell.length_b   1.000
_cell.length_c   1.000
_cell.angle_alpha   90.00
_cell.angle_beta   90.00
_cell.angle_gamma   90.00
#
_symmetry.space_group_name_H-M   'P 1'
#
loop_
_entity.id
_entity.type
_entity.pdbx_description
1 polymer ?
#
loop_
_entity_poly.entity_id
_entity_poly.type
_entity_poly.pdbx_seq_one_letter_code
_entity_poly.pdbx_strand_id
1 'polypeptide(L)'
;MKKIIFLLSAIFIISNVVWGFMYFKRIDPPSNIVVQVYNLNGTGEVWDITDYKIIVSPNKILRGHGKLAYKGDPKNVENSTYYKFEIKKINPYGKDETVFVNEASSEAGPVGLLDNLDDIGLHGTIMKASSILKQSIFI
;
A
#
# COMPACT_ATOMS: atom_id res chain seq x y z
N MET A 1 9.60 -11.40 65.35
CA MET A 1 9.64 -10.08 64.68
C MET A 1 10.73 -9.98 63.61
N LYS A 2 12.02 -10.26 63.89
CA LYS A 2 13.11 -10.20 62.90
C LYS A 2 12.86 -10.99 61.59
N LYS A 3 12.29 -12.20 61.69
CA LYS A 3 11.94 -13.04 60.53
C LYS A 3 10.86 -12.44 59.63
N ILE A 4 9.87 -11.76 60.23
CA ILE A 4 8.78 -11.10 59.49
C ILE A 4 9.30 -9.83 58.80
N ILE A 5 10.16 -9.07 59.47
CA ILE A 5 10.81 -7.88 58.90
C ILE A 5 11.69 -8.28 57.71
N PHE A 6 12.44 -9.38 57.81
CA PHE A 6 13.25 -9.89 56.71
C PHE A 6 12.40 -10.33 55.50
N LEU A 7 11.27 -11.00 55.75
CA LEU A 7 10.34 -11.43 54.71
C LEU A 7 9.72 -10.24 53.97
N LEU A 8 9.27 -9.22 54.70
CA LEU A 8 8.68 -8.00 54.11
C LEU A 8 9.70 -7.22 53.29
N SER A 9 10.94 -7.11 53.79
CA SER A 9 12.03 -6.45 53.06
C SER A 9 12.36 -7.18 51.75
N ALA A 10 12.41 -8.52 51.76
CA ALA A 10 12.64 -9.31 50.57
C ALA A 10 11.54 -9.12 49.51
N ILE A 11 10.27 -9.11 49.91
CA ILE A 11 9.13 -8.88 49.00
C ILE A 11 9.22 -7.48 48.38
N PHE A 12 9.58 -6.47 49.18
CA PHE A 12 9.74 -5.10 48.68
C PHE A 12 10.86 -4.99 47.64
N ILE A 13 12.01 -5.64 47.88
CA ILE A 13 13.12 -5.67 46.93
C ILE A 13 12.72 -6.39 45.63
N ILE A 14 12.11 -7.58 45.73
CA ILE A 14 11.69 -8.35 44.55
C ILE A 14 10.67 -7.58 43.72
N SER A 15 9.70 -6.89 44.36
CA SER A 15 8.72 -6.07 43.66
C SER A 15 9.39 -4.96 42.85
N ASN A 16 10.34 -4.23 43.45
CA ASN A 16 11.09 -3.18 42.77
C ASN A 16 11.99 -3.71 41.65
N VAL A 17 12.60 -4.90 41.83
CA VAL A 17 13.40 -5.56 40.78
C VAL A 17 12.53 -5.96 39.60
N VAL A 18 11.33 -6.51 39.84
CA VAL A 18 10.38 -6.87 38.77
C VAL A 18 9.92 -5.62 38.02
N TRP A 19 9.57 -4.55 38.74
CA TRP A 19 9.20 -3.27 38.13
C TRP A 19 10.35 -2.65 37.34
N GLY A 20 11.57 -2.68 37.88
CA GLY A 20 12.77 -2.22 37.17
C GLY A 20 13.00 -3.03 35.90
N PHE A 21 12.93 -4.36 35.99
CA PHE A 21 13.05 -5.23 34.83
C PHE A 21 11.99 -4.93 33.77
N MET A 22 10.72 -4.76 34.15
CA MET A 22 9.65 -4.37 33.23
C MET A 22 9.87 -2.96 32.63
N TYR A 23 10.39 -2.03 33.41
CA TYR A 23 10.70 -0.68 32.95
C TYR A 23 11.84 -0.65 31.93
N PHE A 24 12.89 -1.44 32.14
CA PHE A 24 14.01 -1.54 31.19
C PHE A 24 13.70 -2.46 30.01
N LYS A 25 12.77 -3.40 30.16
CA LYS A 25 12.23 -4.22 29.06
C LYS A 25 11.14 -3.50 28.27
N ARG A 26 11.19 -2.16 28.21
CA ARG A 26 10.46 -1.39 27.21
C ARG A 26 11.06 -1.72 25.85
N ILE A 27 10.41 -2.70 25.22
CA ILE A 27 9.97 -2.76 23.83
C ILE A 27 10.86 -1.92 22.91
N ASP A 28 11.55 -2.62 22.01
CA ASP A 28 12.34 -2.06 20.93
C ASP A 28 11.78 -0.72 20.46
N PRO A 29 12.62 0.33 20.29
CA PRO A 29 12.15 1.61 19.79
C PRO A 29 11.32 1.35 18.53
N PRO A 30 10.23 2.13 18.29
CA PRO A 30 9.47 1.98 17.05
C PRO A 30 10.52 2.00 15.95
N SER A 31 10.62 0.89 15.20
CA SER A 31 11.55 0.84 14.09
C SER A 31 11.31 2.12 13.30
N ASN A 32 12.36 2.80 12.87
CA ASN A 32 12.19 3.96 12.01
C ASN A 32 11.50 3.42 10.75
N ILE A 33 10.16 3.38 10.76
CA ILE A 33 9.34 2.91 9.67
C ILE A 33 9.47 4.04 8.68
N VAL A 34 10.51 3.96 7.85
CA VAL A 34 10.71 4.86 6.73
C VAL A 34 9.60 4.53 5.75
N VAL A 35 8.50 5.28 5.88
CA VAL A 35 7.39 5.26 4.95
C VAL A 35 7.81 6.12 3.76
N GLN A 36 7.95 5.50 2.61
CA GLN A 36 8.25 6.20 1.36
C GLN A 36 6.94 6.39 0.59
N VAL A 37 6.65 7.63 0.21
CA VAL A 37 5.49 7.95 -0.61
C VAL A 37 5.98 8.37 -1.99
N TYR A 38 5.51 7.66 -3.01
CA TYR A 38 5.75 7.97 -4.40
C TYR A 38 4.46 8.51 -5.00
N ASN A 39 4.55 9.68 -5.62
CA ASN A 39 3.50 10.19 -6.50
C ASN A 39 3.97 9.97 -7.93
N LEU A 40 3.16 9.28 -8.72
CA LEU A 40 3.51 8.90 -10.07
C LEU A 40 2.51 9.51 -11.04
N ASN A 41 3.07 10.14 -12.06
CA ASN A 41 2.34 10.68 -13.20
C ASN A 41 2.95 10.09 -14.47
N GLY A 42 2.13 9.88 -15.48
CA GLY A 42 2.57 9.28 -16.73
C GLY A 42 1.63 9.61 -17.87
N THR A 43 2.19 9.68 -19.06
CA THR A 43 1.45 9.97 -20.29
C THR A 43 1.70 8.83 -21.26
N GLY A 44 0.64 8.11 -21.62
CA GLY A 44 0.62 7.12 -22.68
C GLY A 44 0.20 7.74 -24.02
N GLU A 45 -0.14 6.94 -25.03
CA GLU A 45 -0.63 7.49 -26.30
C GLU A 45 -2.05 8.05 -26.18
N VAL A 46 -2.95 7.27 -25.57
CA VAL A 46 -4.39 7.57 -25.47
C VAL A 46 -4.87 7.85 -24.04
N TRP A 47 -4.02 7.64 -23.04
CA TRP A 47 -4.35 7.80 -21.63
C TRP A 47 -3.27 8.60 -20.90
N ASP A 48 -3.68 9.43 -19.95
CA ASP A 48 -2.80 10.04 -18.95
C ASP A 48 -3.15 9.49 -17.57
N ILE A 49 -2.14 9.21 -16.76
CA ILE A 49 -2.29 8.91 -15.33
C ILE A 49 -1.78 10.09 -14.51
N THR A 50 -2.57 10.49 -13.53
CA THR A 50 -2.24 11.58 -12.62
C THR A 50 -2.48 11.16 -11.17
N ASP A 51 -1.66 11.71 -10.28
CA ASP A 51 -1.77 11.60 -8.83
C ASP A 51 -1.76 10.17 -8.29
N TYR A 52 -1.18 9.21 -9.01
CA TYR A 52 -1.14 7.82 -8.57
C TYR A 52 -0.15 7.65 -7.41
N LYS A 53 -0.67 7.32 -6.22
CA LYS A 53 0.14 7.24 -5.00
C LYS A 53 0.53 5.81 -4.66
N ILE A 54 1.80 5.59 -4.36
CA ILE A 54 2.30 4.34 -3.78
C ILE A 54 2.97 4.65 -2.46
N ILE A 55 2.48 4.03 -1.39
CA ILE A 55 3.07 4.14 -0.06
C ILE A 55 3.77 2.82 0.25
N VAL A 56 5.09 2.87 0.38
CA VAL A 56 5.92 1.72 0.70
C VAL A 56 6.36 1.82 2.15
N SER A 57 6.00 0.82 2.93
CA SER A 57 6.51 0.58 4.28
C SER A 57 7.27 -0.76 4.30
N PRO A 58 8.11 -1.03 5.32
CA PRO A 58 8.87 -2.28 5.42
C PRO A 58 8.00 -3.53 5.30
N ASN A 59 6.75 -3.46 5.76
CA ASN A 59 5.86 -4.62 5.85
C ASN A 59 4.73 -4.62 4.82
N LYS A 60 4.47 -3.48 4.16
CA LYS A 60 3.32 -3.31 3.28
C LYS A 60 3.58 -2.29 2.18
N ILE A 61 3.18 -2.63 0.96
CA ILE A 61 2.98 -1.67 -0.13
C ILE A 61 1.49 -1.37 -0.22
N LEU A 62 1.12 -0.11 -0.04
CA LEU A 62 -0.22 0.40 -0.32
C LEU A 62 -0.19 1.15 -1.64
N ARG A 63 -1.23 0.94 -2.44
CA ARG A 63 -1.53 1.75 -3.62
C ARG A 63 -2.74 2.58 -3.21
N GLY A 64 -2.63 3.89 -3.37
CA GLY A 64 -3.69 4.85 -3.09
C GLY A 64 -4.21 5.43 -4.39
N HIS A 65 -5.10 6.42 -4.25
CA HIS A 65 -5.74 7.15 -5.35
C HIS A 65 -4.82 7.37 -6.55
N GLY A 66 -5.40 7.23 -7.73
CA GLY A 66 -4.86 7.66 -9.00
C GLY A 66 -6.01 7.92 -9.95
N LYS A 67 -5.81 8.86 -10.88
CA LYS A 67 -6.79 9.23 -11.87
C LYS A 67 -6.29 8.87 -13.26
N LEU A 68 -7.13 8.21 -14.05
CA LEU A 68 -6.85 7.90 -15.44
C LEU A 68 -7.72 8.79 -16.34
N ALA A 69 -7.10 9.55 -17.24
CA ALA A 69 -7.77 10.49 -18.14
C ALA A 69 -7.61 10.05 -19.59
N TYR A 70 -8.74 9.88 -20.30
CA TYR A 70 -8.71 9.54 -21.72
C TYR A 70 -8.41 10.78 -22.55
N LYS A 71 -7.52 10.66 -23.54
CA LYS A 71 -7.16 11.74 -24.46
C LYS A 71 -7.88 11.69 -25.80
N GLY A 72 -8.53 10.56 -26.11
CA GLY A 72 -9.30 10.40 -27.35
C GLY A 72 -10.72 10.93 -27.23
N ASP A 73 -11.52 10.72 -28.29
CA ASP A 73 -12.95 11.03 -28.26
C ASP A 73 -13.69 10.11 -27.28
N PRO A 74 -14.35 10.64 -26.22
CA PRO A 74 -15.11 9.85 -25.25
C PRO A 74 -16.07 8.84 -25.86
N LYS A 75 -16.64 9.14 -27.03
CA LYS A 75 -17.57 8.24 -27.76
C LYS A 75 -16.95 6.89 -28.11
N ASN A 76 -15.63 6.82 -28.21
CA ASN A 76 -14.90 5.60 -28.53
C ASN A 76 -14.90 4.58 -27.37
N VAL A 77 -15.13 5.03 -26.14
CA VAL A 77 -15.06 4.22 -24.91
C VAL A 77 -16.34 4.24 -24.08
N GLU A 78 -17.26 5.18 -24.36
CA GLU A 78 -18.54 5.33 -23.68
C GLU A 78 -19.48 4.12 -23.88
N ASN A 79 -19.33 3.39 -24.99
CA ASN A 79 -20.16 2.23 -25.32
C ASN A 79 -19.51 0.87 -25.02
N SER A 80 -18.40 0.85 -24.28
CA SER A 80 -17.69 -0.39 -23.97
C SER A 80 -18.48 -1.25 -22.99
N THR A 81 -18.74 -2.51 -23.33
CA THR A 81 -19.38 -3.50 -22.44
C THR A 81 -18.40 -4.21 -21.51
N TYR A 82 -17.10 -3.95 -21.69
CA TYR A 82 -16.02 -4.53 -20.93
C TYR A 82 -14.85 -3.56 -20.84
N TYR A 83 -14.19 -3.51 -19.68
CA TYR A 83 -12.86 -2.96 -19.57
C TYR A 83 -11.97 -3.80 -18.66
N LYS A 84 -10.67 -3.70 -18.92
CA LYS A 84 -9.62 -4.23 -18.06
C LYS A 84 -8.41 -3.32 -18.13
N PHE A 85 -7.86 -2.96 -16.98
CA PHE A 85 -6.55 -2.33 -16.92
C PHE A 85 -5.64 -3.07 -15.94
N GLU A 86 -4.36 -3.06 -16.26
CA GLU A 86 -3.33 -3.73 -15.49
C GLU A 86 -2.22 -2.74 -15.14
N ILE A 87 -1.76 -2.77 -13.88
CA ILE A 87 -0.55 -2.05 -13.48
C ILE A 87 0.57 -3.06 -13.42
N LYS A 88 1.61 -2.83 -14.22
CA LYS A 88 2.79 -3.69 -14.31
C LYS A 88 3.99 -3.03 -13.64
N LYS A 89 4.86 -3.86 -13.08
CA LYS A 89 6.14 -3.50 -12.52
C LYS A 89 7.23 -4.24 -13.28
N ILE A 90 8.32 -3.55 -13.60
CA ILE A 90 9.53 -4.21 -14.08
C ILE A 90 10.24 -4.82 -12.86
N ASN A 91 10.39 -6.14 -12.85
CA ASN A 91 11.10 -6.85 -11.80
C ASN A 91 12.63 -6.64 -11.94
N PRO A 92 13.45 -7.05 -10.94
CA PRO A 92 14.91 -6.90 -11.02
C PRO A 92 15.58 -7.60 -12.22
N TYR A 93 14.88 -8.52 -12.88
CA TYR A 93 15.32 -9.24 -14.06
C TYR A 93 14.87 -8.58 -15.38
N GLY A 94 14.26 -7.39 -15.31
CA GLY A 94 13.80 -6.66 -16.48
C GLY A 94 12.51 -7.19 -17.10
N LYS A 95 11.78 -8.08 -16.42
CA LYS A 95 10.50 -8.61 -16.91
C LYS A 95 9.32 -7.89 -16.26
N ASP A 96 8.25 -7.74 -17.04
CA ASP A 96 6.99 -7.20 -16.54
C ASP A 96 6.28 -8.21 -15.62
N GLU A 97 5.86 -7.71 -14.47
CA GLU A 97 5.07 -8.43 -13.48
C GLU A 97 3.80 -7.62 -13.19
N THR A 98 2.63 -8.22 -13.42
CA THR A 98 1.35 -7.58 -13.13
C THR A 98 1.14 -7.53 -11.62
N VAL A 99 1.04 -6.30 -11.08
CA VAL A 99 0.87 -6.05 -9.65
C VAL A 99 -0.54 -5.60 -9.28
N PHE A 100 -1.36 -5.24 -10.26
CA PHE A 100 -2.76 -4.90 -10.05
C PHE A 100 -3.56 -5.14 -11.34
N VAL A 101 -4.78 -5.62 -11.18
CA VAL A 101 -5.75 -5.80 -12.26
C VAL A 101 -7.08 -5.29 -11.76
N ASN A 102 -7.76 -4.50 -12.59
CA ASN A 102 -9.15 -4.13 -12.38
C ASN A 102 -9.88 -4.33 -13.70
N GLU A 103 -10.98 -5.06 -13.61
CA GLU A 103 -11.83 -5.39 -14.74
C GLU A 103 -13.29 -5.22 -14.34
N ALA A 104 -14.10 -4.79 -15.29
CA ALA A 104 -15.54 -4.79 -15.15
C ALA A 104 -16.21 -5.12 -16.49
N SER A 105 -17.35 -5.79 -16.40
CA SER A 105 -18.17 -6.18 -17.53
C SER A 105 -19.63 -5.88 -17.24
N SER A 106 -20.43 -5.70 -18.29
CA SER A 106 -21.88 -5.55 -18.19
C SER A 106 -22.56 -6.25 -19.37
N GLU A 107 -23.60 -7.01 -19.06
CA GLU A 107 -24.41 -7.74 -20.05
C GLU A 107 -25.60 -6.92 -20.57
N ALA A 108 -25.97 -5.81 -19.90
CA ALA A 108 -27.22 -5.09 -20.13
C ALA A 108 -27.04 -3.59 -20.47
N GLY A 109 -25.82 -3.15 -20.77
CA GLY A 109 -25.53 -1.76 -21.10
C GLY A 109 -24.03 -1.44 -21.04
N PRO A 110 -23.62 -0.24 -21.44
CA PRO A 110 -22.23 0.17 -21.36
C PRO A 110 -21.74 0.19 -19.92
N VAL A 111 -20.51 -0.31 -19.71
CA VAL A 111 -19.76 -0.08 -18.49
C VAL A 111 -19.21 1.33 -18.64
N GLY A 112 -19.74 2.29 -17.87
CA GLY A 112 -19.25 3.68 -17.85
C GLY A 112 -17.79 3.72 -17.42
N LEU A 113 -16.88 3.49 -18.36
CA LEU A 113 -15.45 3.39 -18.11
C LEU A 113 -14.99 4.67 -17.45
N LEU A 114 -15.26 5.81 -18.11
CA LEU A 114 -14.84 7.14 -17.71
C LEU A 114 -15.32 7.53 -16.30
N ASP A 115 -16.50 7.06 -15.89
CA ASP A 115 -17.06 7.35 -14.56
C ASP A 115 -16.33 6.62 -13.42
N ASN A 116 -15.58 5.55 -13.74
CA ASN A 116 -14.86 4.72 -12.77
C ASN A 116 -13.34 4.98 -12.75
N LEU A 117 -12.84 5.99 -13.48
CA LEU A 117 -11.41 6.25 -13.63
C LEU A 117 -10.84 7.30 -12.67
N ASP A 118 -11.68 7.99 -11.90
CA ASP A 118 -11.24 9.01 -10.95
C ASP A 118 -10.59 8.41 -9.69
N ASP A 119 -10.72 7.10 -9.47
CA ASP A 119 -10.13 6.41 -8.32
C ASP A 119 -9.70 4.97 -8.61
N ILE A 120 -8.71 4.81 -9.49
CA ILE A 120 -8.18 3.48 -9.84
C ILE A 120 -7.31 2.84 -8.74
N GLY A 121 -7.15 3.52 -7.62
CA GLY A 121 -6.16 3.23 -6.59
C GLY A 121 -6.69 2.68 -5.27
N LEU A 122 -8.01 2.59 -5.10
CA LEU A 122 -8.62 2.29 -3.81
C LEU A 122 -8.64 0.78 -3.49
N HIS A 123 -7.47 0.14 -3.39
CA HIS A 123 -7.39 -1.20 -2.79
C HIS A 123 -6.09 -1.39 -2.00
N GLY A 124 -6.23 -1.46 -0.68
CA GLY A 124 -5.15 -1.66 0.29
C GLY A 124 -4.62 -3.10 0.32
N THR A 125 -4.25 -3.67 -0.83
CA THR A 125 -3.69 -5.03 -0.93
C THR A 125 -2.39 -5.11 -0.14
N ILE A 126 -2.33 -6.01 0.84
CA ILE A 126 -1.15 -6.25 1.68
C ILE A 126 -0.14 -7.06 0.86
N MET A 127 0.86 -6.40 0.27
CA MET A 127 2.04 -7.07 -0.28
C MET A 127 3.27 -6.83 0.59
N LYS A 128 3.95 -7.91 0.94
CA LYS A 128 5.23 -7.92 1.67
C LYS A 128 6.30 -7.28 0.77
N ALA A 129 6.94 -6.22 1.24
CA ALA A 129 7.77 -5.37 0.40
C ALA A 129 9.06 -6.08 -0.06
N SER A 130 9.21 -6.29 -1.37
CA SER A 130 10.52 -6.43 -2.01
C SER A 130 10.55 -5.61 -3.31
N SER A 131 11.56 -4.74 -3.39
CA SER A 131 12.04 -4.00 -4.58
C SER A 131 11.24 -2.80 -5.14
N ILE A 132 12.04 -1.85 -5.63
CA ILE A 132 11.78 -0.51 -6.14
C ILE A 132 10.92 -0.54 -7.41
N LEU A 133 9.96 0.40 -7.54
CA LEU A 133 9.06 0.54 -8.68
C LEU A 133 9.52 1.70 -9.57
N LYS A 134 9.82 1.40 -10.84
CA LYS A 134 9.89 2.37 -11.93
C LYS A 134 8.70 2.08 -12.85
N GLN A 135 7.86 3.07 -13.09
CA GLN A 135 6.60 2.88 -13.82
C GLN A 135 6.84 3.13 -15.32
N SER A 136 6.52 2.15 -16.15
CA SER A 136 6.41 2.26 -17.60
C SER A 136 4.98 1.84 -17.96
N ILE A 137 4.22 2.71 -18.61
CA ILE A 137 2.85 2.43 -19.03
C ILE A 137 2.90 2.03 -20.48
N PHE A 138 2.53 0.79 -20.77
CA PHE A 138 2.17 0.32 -22.10
C PHE A 138 0.73 -0.17 -22.02
N ILE A 139 -0.15 0.49 -22.77
CA ILE A 139 -1.53 0.08 -23.04
C ILE A 139 -1.62 -0.11 -24.55
#